data_AF-A0A2V9W5D1-F1
#
_entry.id   AF-A0A2V9W5D1-F1
#
_cell.length_a   1.000
_cell.length_b   1.000
_cell.length_c   1.000
_cell.angle_alpha   90.00
_cell.angle_beta   90.00
_cell.angle_gamma   90.00
#
_symmetry.space_group_name_H-M   'P 1'
#
loop_
_entity.id
_entity.type
_entity.pdbx_description
1 polymer ?
#
loop_
_entity_poly.entity_id
_entity_poly.type
_entity_poly.pdbx_seq_one_letter_code
_entity_poly.pdbx_strand_id
1 'polypeptide(L)'
;AIPSLSTTSLSFLNQPLGTSSKPQMLTITNTGTSPVSLTNVVVTYPFAQSGWTTTKSIGPGSSIKLTIGYLPTAVGSQTGLISFTYDVAPPNGVSLWGSGTSATALGINTYPTLPPGTQNYPYQANLFAIGGTPPYTWTLATGSVLPTGLTLSSSGLITGSIASTVGVANYTFTAHVTDSASVQGKASKLFTLPVTAYSGYKNCNNISVNAGDGSGPLVPINDLGTNLYLGAEEGGLYANGSNVDDPGHDAFGQSSAAAIVPLDANGNYSPTGKYVFMSIGLSIAQQPFFEFLALANTDPSKNSNLVIVNGATGGATAALLASPTNNFWNAITYDYLPNAGVTPLQVVGAWILDVDGGPGGTFPHDMDSLQSQLQSIAQNLQSKFPNIKLAYYSSMNYTGYSDGATTLNPEPWGYESGFAVKNVIQDQIGGDPAMNFDPSKGTVAAPWVAWGPYYWANGMIPRSDGLTWVCQELSVDGTHPSDPLGRIKVSMELLNFLKTDDTASKWFLAH
;
A
#
# COMPACT_ATOMS: atom_id res chain seq x y z
N ALA A 1 8.80 -15.07 -26.14
CA ALA A 1 9.75 -15.26 -25.03
C ALA A 1 9.00 -15.83 -23.82
N ILE A 2 9.66 -16.56 -22.92
CA ILE A 2 8.97 -17.21 -21.78
C ILE A 2 9.82 -17.05 -20.50
N PRO A 3 9.62 -15.99 -19.71
CA PRO A 3 10.30 -15.86 -18.42
C PRO A 3 9.76 -16.89 -17.42
N SER A 4 10.66 -17.62 -16.78
CA SER A 4 10.38 -18.63 -15.76
C SER A 4 11.13 -18.29 -14.47
N LEU A 5 10.43 -18.35 -13.34
CA LEU A 5 10.96 -18.09 -12.01
C LEU A 5 11.45 -19.39 -11.37
N SER A 6 12.57 -19.35 -10.65
CA SER A 6 13.08 -20.53 -9.94
C SER A 6 12.21 -20.99 -8.77
N THR A 7 11.31 -20.14 -8.29
CA THR A 7 10.30 -20.43 -7.26
C THR A 7 9.14 -19.45 -7.37
N THR A 8 7.98 -19.80 -6.83
CA THR A 8 6.80 -18.92 -6.68
C THR A 8 6.68 -18.35 -5.26
N SER A 9 7.48 -18.84 -4.30
CA SER A 9 7.54 -18.31 -2.94
C SER A 9 8.93 -18.39 -2.32
N LEU A 10 9.20 -17.48 -1.38
CA LEU A 10 10.38 -17.48 -0.51
C LEU A 10 9.93 -17.28 0.94
N SER A 11 10.40 -18.15 1.82
CA SER A 11 10.19 -18.05 3.27
C SER A 11 11.52 -17.83 3.97
N PHE A 12 11.60 -16.78 4.77
CA PHE A 12 12.75 -16.44 5.59
C PHE A 12 12.53 -16.93 7.01
N LEU A 13 13.60 -17.38 7.66
CA LEU A 13 13.58 -17.75 9.06
C LEU A 13 13.26 -16.53 9.94
N ASN A 14 12.86 -16.81 11.18
CA ASN A 14 12.68 -15.80 12.21
C ASN A 14 13.95 -14.93 12.32
N GLN A 15 13.76 -13.62 12.20
CA GLN A 15 14.84 -12.67 12.12
C GLN A 15 14.71 -11.66 13.27
N PRO A 16 15.73 -11.45 14.10
CA PRO A 16 15.71 -10.40 15.11
C PRO A 16 15.64 -9.01 14.47
N LEU A 17 14.84 -8.10 15.03
CA LEU A 17 14.81 -6.70 14.59
C LEU A 17 16.24 -6.11 14.58
N GLY A 18 16.52 -5.28 13.57
CA GLY A 18 17.84 -4.66 13.39
C GLY A 18 18.90 -5.55 12.73
N THR A 19 18.55 -6.78 12.34
CA THR A 19 19.44 -7.71 11.63
C THR A 19 18.84 -8.16 10.30
N SER A 20 19.67 -8.30 9.26
CA SER A 20 19.23 -8.80 7.95
C SER A 20 19.24 -10.32 7.91
N SER A 21 18.27 -10.90 7.20
CA SER A 21 18.27 -12.33 6.91
C SER A 21 19.47 -12.75 6.06
N LYS A 22 19.77 -14.05 6.08
CA LYS A 22 20.58 -14.65 5.01
C LYS A 22 19.82 -14.45 3.70
N PRO A 23 20.42 -13.81 2.70
CA PRO A 23 19.72 -13.54 1.46
C PRO A 23 19.45 -14.85 0.70
N GLN A 24 18.32 -14.90 0.01
CA GLN A 24 17.92 -16.03 -0.84
C GLN A 24 18.05 -15.65 -2.31
N MET A 25 18.48 -16.59 -3.15
CA MET A 25 18.64 -16.35 -4.58
C MET A 25 17.34 -16.65 -5.32
N LEU A 26 16.93 -15.74 -6.18
CA LEU A 26 15.83 -15.90 -7.12
C LEU A 26 16.38 -15.78 -8.54
N THR A 27 16.12 -16.78 -9.38
CA THR A 27 16.58 -16.78 -10.78
C THR A 27 15.41 -16.61 -11.73
N ILE A 28 15.57 -15.73 -12.71
CA ILE A 28 14.64 -15.53 -13.82
C ILE A 28 15.32 -16.05 -15.07
N THR A 29 14.78 -17.09 -15.68
CA THR A 29 15.32 -17.75 -16.89
C THR A 29 14.39 -17.53 -18.07
N ASN A 30 14.91 -17.12 -19.22
CA ASN A 30 14.12 -17.11 -20.45
C ASN A 30 14.17 -18.49 -21.10
N THR A 31 13.09 -19.25 -20.97
CA THR A 31 12.93 -20.60 -21.54
C THR A 31 12.38 -20.59 -22.97
N GLY A 32 12.06 -19.41 -23.51
CA GLY A 32 11.60 -19.23 -24.88
C GLY A 32 12.75 -19.08 -25.89
N THR A 33 12.39 -18.92 -27.16
CA THR A 33 13.33 -18.81 -28.30
C THR A 33 13.63 -17.36 -28.73
N SER A 34 12.92 -16.38 -28.19
CA SER A 34 13.14 -14.95 -28.43
C SER A 34 13.57 -14.25 -27.14
N PRO A 35 14.39 -13.18 -27.19
CA PRO A 35 14.74 -12.39 -26.01
C PRO A 35 13.53 -11.80 -25.29
N VAL A 36 13.68 -11.53 -23.98
CA VAL A 36 12.73 -10.76 -23.15
C VAL A 36 13.52 -9.77 -22.32
N SER A 37 12.99 -8.57 -22.09
CA SER A 37 13.60 -7.58 -21.21
C SER A 37 12.85 -7.50 -19.88
N LEU A 38 13.56 -7.65 -18.77
CA LEU A 38 13.04 -7.33 -17.45
C LEU A 38 13.13 -5.83 -17.24
N THR A 39 11.99 -5.14 -17.27
CA THR A 39 11.88 -3.67 -17.30
C THR A 39 11.61 -3.06 -15.94
N ASN A 40 11.01 -3.81 -15.01
CA ASN A 40 10.77 -3.35 -13.65
C ASN A 40 10.82 -4.50 -12.63
N VAL A 41 11.31 -4.20 -11.43
CA VAL A 41 11.24 -5.08 -10.26
C VAL A 41 10.77 -4.25 -9.07
N VAL A 42 9.60 -4.57 -8.54
CA VAL A 42 9.07 -3.92 -7.35
C VAL A 42 8.91 -4.96 -6.26
N VAL A 43 9.33 -4.60 -5.04
CA VAL A 43 9.30 -5.47 -3.86
C VAL A 43 8.59 -4.72 -2.75
N THR A 44 7.62 -5.36 -2.09
CA THR A 44 6.99 -4.76 -0.91
C THR A 44 7.96 -4.77 0.26
N TYR A 45 7.92 -3.72 1.06
CA TYR A 45 8.63 -3.68 2.34
C TYR A 45 8.07 -4.79 3.25
N PRO A 46 8.84 -5.39 4.17
CA PRO A 46 10.28 -5.23 4.53
C PRO A 46 11.25 -6.08 3.70
N PHE A 47 10.83 -6.48 2.51
CA PHE A 47 11.65 -7.28 1.62
C PHE A 47 12.36 -6.41 0.60
N ALA A 48 13.29 -7.06 -0.08
CA ALA A 48 14.43 -6.40 -0.65
C ALA A 48 14.92 -7.16 -1.85
N GLN A 49 15.22 -6.51 -2.96
CA GLN A 49 16.04 -7.13 -4.01
C GLN A 49 17.37 -6.41 -4.17
N SER A 50 18.39 -7.18 -4.47
CA SER A 50 19.63 -6.71 -5.08
C SER A 50 19.93 -7.55 -6.33
N GLY A 51 20.65 -6.98 -7.29
CA GLY A 51 20.98 -7.64 -8.57
C GLY A 51 20.26 -7.07 -9.78
N TRP A 52 19.18 -6.32 -9.58
CA TRP A 52 18.54 -5.49 -10.61
C TRP A 52 18.60 -4.01 -10.25
N THR A 53 19.06 -3.20 -11.19
CA THR A 53 19.23 -1.74 -11.03
C THR A 53 18.72 -0.95 -12.23
N THR A 54 18.44 -1.62 -13.34
CA THR A 54 17.99 -1.05 -14.61
C THR A 54 17.50 -2.17 -15.50
N THR A 55 16.79 -1.84 -16.58
CA THR A 55 16.32 -2.78 -17.59
C THR A 55 17.42 -3.71 -18.08
N LYS A 56 17.14 -5.02 -18.10
CA LYS A 56 18.10 -6.05 -18.56
C LYS A 56 17.43 -7.00 -19.55
N SER A 57 18.09 -7.23 -20.67
CA SER A 57 17.66 -8.24 -21.66
C SER A 57 18.13 -9.64 -21.24
N ILE A 58 17.24 -10.62 -21.36
CA ILE A 58 17.44 -12.03 -21.08
C ILE A 58 17.29 -12.79 -22.41
N GLY A 59 18.42 -13.15 -23.01
CA GLY A 59 18.45 -13.97 -24.23
C GLY A 59 17.89 -15.39 -24.00
N PRO A 60 17.53 -16.12 -25.07
CA PRO A 60 17.09 -17.52 -24.96
C PRO A 60 18.08 -18.38 -24.17
N GLY A 61 17.58 -19.12 -23.17
CA GLY A 61 18.39 -19.96 -22.27
C GLY A 61 19.21 -19.19 -21.22
N SER A 62 19.31 -17.86 -21.33
CA SER A 62 20.01 -17.02 -20.36
C SER A 62 19.16 -16.75 -19.12
N SER A 63 19.82 -16.30 -18.06
CA SER A 63 19.17 -16.00 -16.78
C SER A 63 19.71 -14.73 -16.14
N ILE A 64 18.86 -14.09 -15.32
CA ILE A 64 19.25 -13.06 -14.35
C ILE A 64 19.06 -13.63 -12.95
N LYS A 65 19.98 -13.29 -12.05
CA LYS A 65 19.92 -13.66 -10.64
C LYS A 65 19.66 -12.41 -9.80
N LEU A 66 18.66 -12.50 -8.95
CA LEU A 66 18.36 -11.55 -7.90
C LEU A 66 18.63 -12.18 -6.56
N THR A 67 18.99 -11.35 -5.61
CA THR A 67 19.26 -11.73 -4.23
C THR A 67 18.24 -11.02 -3.36
N ILE A 68 17.39 -11.80 -2.72
CA ILE A 68 16.25 -11.31 -1.94
C ILE A 68 16.62 -11.32 -0.46
N GLY A 69 16.45 -10.19 0.21
CA GLY A 69 16.66 -10.02 1.65
C GLY A 69 15.36 -9.78 2.40
N TYR A 70 15.42 -9.95 3.72
CA TYR A 70 14.35 -9.64 4.66
C TYR A 70 14.96 -8.92 5.86
N LEU A 71 14.41 -7.75 6.21
CA LEU A 71 14.80 -6.97 7.38
C LEU A 71 13.53 -6.57 8.15
N PRO A 72 13.10 -7.36 9.14
CA PRO A 72 11.84 -7.09 9.83
C PRO A 72 11.87 -5.73 10.51
N THR A 73 10.74 -5.02 10.48
CA THR A 73 10.54 -3.77 11.22
C THR A 73 9.73 -3.91 12.49
N ALA A 74 8.94 -4.98 12.61
CA ALA A 74 8.10 -5.27 13.75
C ALA A 74 8.17 -6.76 14.10
N VAL A 75 7.84 -7.09 15.34
CA VAL A 75 7.71 -8.48 15.80
C VAL A 75 6.44 -9.08 15.20
N GLY A 76 6.49 -10.35 14.82
CA GLY A 76 5.34 -11.07 14.25
C GLY A 76 5.55 -11.46 12.79
N SER A 77 4.52 -12.06 12.19
CA SER A 77 4.55 -12.47 10.79
C SER A 77 4.50 -11.25 9.87
N GLN A 78 5.30 -11.27 8.81
CA GLN A 78 5.32 -10.24 7.78
C GLN A 78 5.33 -10.92 6.42
N THR A 79 4.47 -10.41 5.55
CA THR A 79 4.23 -10.93 4.21
C THR A 79 4.62 -9.89 3.19
N GLY A 80 4.91 -10.33 1.98
CA GLY A 80 5.22 -9.43 0.89
C GLY A 80 5.17 -10.08 -0.47
N LEU A 81 5.42 -9.28 -1.50
CA LEU A 81 5.40 -9.68 -2.89
C LEU A 81 6.59 -9.10 -3.64
N ILE A 82 7.08 -9.84 -4.62
CA ILE A 82 7.89 -9.30 -5.72
C ILE A 82 7.05 -9.34 -6.98
N SER A 83 7.02 -8.23 -7.71
CA SER A 83 6.46 -8.14 -9.06
C SER A 83 7.57 -7.92 -10.10
N PHE A 84 7.50 -8.68 -11.18
CA PHE A 84 8.37 -8.56 -12.35
C PHE A 84 7.57 -8.13 -13.56
N THR A 85 7.98 -7.02 -14.18
CA THR A 85 7.41 -6.55 -15.44
C THR A 85 8.37 -6.82 -16.59
N TYR A 86 7.82 -7.28 -17.71
CA TYR A 86 8.57 -7.57 -18.92
C TYR A 86 8.04 -6.74 -20.09
N ASP A 87 8.86 -6.58 -21.13
CA ASP A 87 8.48 -5.88 -22.36
C ASP A 87 7.47 -6.67 -23.23
N VAL A 88 7.66 -7.98 -23.37
CA VAL A 88 6.88 -8.83 -24.30
C VAL A 88 6.27 -10.07 -23.65
N ALA A 89 6.24 -10.12 -22.32
CA ALA A 89 5.68 -11.24 -21.56
C ALA A 89 4.77 -10.74 -20.42
N PRO A 90 3.74 -11.51 -20.03
CA PRO A 90 2.92 -11.17 -18.88
C PRO A 90 3.75 -11.00 -17.61
N PRO A 91 3.35 -10.09 -16.70
CA PRO A 91 4.02 -9.96 -15.41
C PRO A 91 3.85 -11.22 -14.56
N ASN A 92 4.85 -11.51 -13.73
CA ASN A 92 4.80 -12.59 -12.75
C ASN A 92 5.42 -12.15 -11.42
N GLY A 93 5.35 -12.99 -10.40
CA GLY A 93 5.79 -12.60 -9.07
C GLY A 93 6.09 -13.74 -8.10
N VAL A 94 6.58 -13.37 -6.92
CA VAL A 94 6.96 -14.29 -5.84
C VAL A 94 6.34 -13.83 -4.53
N SER A 95 5.69 -14.75 -3.82
CA SER A 95 5.21 -14.50 -2.46
C SER A 95 6.36 -14.58 -1.45
N LEU A 96 6.42 -13.62 -0.53
CA LEU A 96 7.47 -13.50 0.47
C LEU A 96 6.89 -13.64 1.87
N TRP A 97 7.60 -14.37 2.72
CA TRP A 97 7.19 -14.63 4.10
C TRP A 97 8.40 -14.49 5.01
N GLY A 98 8.23 -13.83 6.15
CA GLY A 98 9.23 -13.77 7.20
C GLY A 98 8.57 -13.49 8.54
N SER A 99 9.30 -13.67 9.63
CA SER A 99 8.82 -13.22 10.93
C SER A 99 9.90 -12.46 11.69
N GLY A 100 9.53 -11.30 12.21
CA GLY A 100 10.36 -10.51 13.10
C GLY A 100 10.29 -11.05 14.53
N THR A 101 11.43 -11.05 15.21
CA THR A 101 11.55 -11.35 16.65
C THR A 101 12.24 -10.18 17.34
N SER A 102 12.09 -10.06 18.66
CA SER A 102 12.70 -8.97 19.42
C SER A 102 14.20 -8.84 19.15
N ALA A 103 14.69 -7.60 19.07
CA ALA A 103 16.13 -7.33 18.91
C ALA A 103 16.93 -7.94 20.06
N THR A 104 18.04 -8.61 19.75
CA THR A 104 18.92 -9.24 20.74
C THR A 104 20.15 -8.40 21.09
N ALA A 105 20.40 -7.34 20.33
CA ALA A 105 21.50 -6.38 20.51
C ALA A 105 21.14 -5.07 19.79
N LEU A 106 21.95 -4.02 19.96
CA LEU A 106 21.84 -2.81 19.14
C LEU A 106 21.99 -3.19 17.66
N GLY A 107 21.01 -2.80 16.85
CA GLY A 107 20.95 -3.02 15.42
C GLY A 107 20.38 -1.81 14.68
N ILE A 108 20.45 -1.87 13.35
CA ILE A 108 19.91 -0.83 12.47
C ILE A 108 18.69 -1.40 11.77
N ASN A 109 17.51 -0.86 12.07
CA ASN A 109 16.22 -1.33 11.58
C ASN A 109 15.84 -0.72 10.22
N THR A 110 16.57 0.30 9.76
CA THR A 110 16.34 0.89 8.42
C THR A 110 16.84 -0.02 7.32
N TYR A 111 16.04 -0.13 6.27
CA TYR A 111 16.36 -0.86 5.07
C TYR A 111 17.58 -0.27 4.32
N PRO A 112 18.52 -1.09 3.80
CA PRO A 112 19.75 -0.60 3.18
C PRO A 112 19.54 0.31 1.96
N THR A 113 18.50 0.13 1.16
CA THR A 113 18.21 1.04 0.05
C THR A 113 17.22 2.10 0.52
N LEU A 114 17.67 3.34 0.61
CA LEU A 114 16.83 4.46 0.98
C LEU A 114 15.92 4.87 -0.18
N PRO A 115 14.78 5.54 0.11
CA PRO A 115 13.92 6.05 -0.93
C PRO A 115 14.71 6.96 -1.89
N PRO A 116 14.45 6.91 -3.21
CA PRO A 116 15.20 7.69 -4.19
C PRO A 116 15.06 9.20 -3.93
N GLY A 117 16.16 9.93 -4.14
CA GLY A 117 16.17 11.39 -4.12
C GLY A 117 16.24 11.98 -5.54
N THR A 118 15.77 13.21 -5.70
CA THR A 118 15.82 13.92 -6.99
C THR A 118 16.91 14.98 -6.97
N GLN A 119 17.74 15.02 -8.01
CA GLN A 119 18.72 16.10 -8.17
C GLN A 119 18.04 17.48 -8.13
N ASN A 120 18.63 18.44 -7.40
CA ASN A 120 18.13 19.81 -7.14
C ASN A 120 17.00 19.95 -6.12
N TYR A 121 16.51 18.86 -5.54
CA TYR A 121 15.36 18.90 -4.62
C TYR A 121 15.75 18.56 -3.19
N PRO A 122 14.96 19.03 -2.20
CA PRO A 122 15.01 18.55 -0.84
C PRO A 122 14.91 17.03 -0.76
N TYR A 123 15.60 16.47 0.21
CA TYR A 123 15.58 15.06 0.51
C TYR A 123 15.49 14.88 2.02
N GLN A 124 14.76 13.86 2.45
CA GLN A 124 14.67 13.45 3.84
C GLN A 124 14.60 11.93 3.92
N ALA A 125 15.33 11.35 4.87
CA ALA A 125 15.19 9.95 5.25
C ALA A 125 15.66 9.79 6.69
N ASN A 126 15.01 8.93 7.49
CA ASN A 126 15.41 8.70 8.87
C ASN A 126 16.04 7.31 9.06
N LEU A 127 17.14 7.27 9.81
CA LEU A 127 17.79 6.03 10.24
C LEU A 127 17.28 5.63 11.62
N PHE A 128 16.77 4.40 11.74
CA PHE A 128 16.18 3.84 12.94
C PHE A 128 17.09 2.76 13.52
N ALA A 129 17.33 2.87 14.82
CA ALA A 129 18.05 1.88 15.61
C ALA A 129 17.06 1.11 16.48
N ILE A 130 17.43 -0.11 16.85
CA ILE A 130 16.61 -0.99 17.65
C ILE A 130 17.51 -1.84 18.55
N GLY A 131 17.01 -2.21 19.74
CA GLY A 131 17.82 -2.85 20.78
C GLY A 131 18.88 -1.91 21.37
N GLY A 132 19.67 -2.39 22.33
CA GLY A 132 20.59 -1.53 23.08
C GLY A 132 19.86 -0.58 24.04
N THR A 133 20.59 0.44 24.52
CA THR A 133 20.06 1.42 25.50
C THR A 133 19.91 2.81 24.88
N PRO A 134 18.69 3.34 24.65
CA PRO A 134 18.49 4.73 24.20
C PRO A 134 19.09 5.77 25.18
N PRO A 135 19.43 7.00 24.76
CA PRO A 135 19.33 7.52 23.40
C PRO A 135 20.41 6.97 22.47
N TYR A 136 20.10 6.97 21.17
CA TYR A 136 21.04 6.55 20.12
C TYR A 136 21.73 7.76 19.50
N THR A 137 23.01 7.59 19.12
CA THR A 137 23.80 8.61 18.42
C THR A 137 24.31 8.07 17.09
N TRP A 138 24.01 8.79 16.01
CA TRP A 138 24.38 8.45 14.64
C TRP A 138 25.56 9.25 14.12
N THR A 139 26.41 8.60 13.33
CA THR A 139 27.54 9.22 12.62
C THR A 139 27.80 8.53 11.28
N LEU A 140 28.46 9.21 10.34
CA LEU A 140 29.02 8.55 9.16
C LEU A 140 30.31 7.80 9.53
N ALA A 141 30.55 6.66 8.91
CA ALA A 141 31.82 5.96 9.00
C ALA A 141 32.97 6.80 8.42
N THR A 142 34.18 6.59 8.91
CA THR A 142 35.38 7.25 8.36
C THR A 142 35.48 6.98 6.86
N GLY A 143 35.58 8.05 6.07
CA GLY A 143 35.63 7.98 4.60
C GLY A 143 34.28 7.83 3.90
N SER A 144 33.17 7.66 4.63
CA SER A 144 31.82 7.70 4.04
C SER A 144 31.38 9.13 3.80
N VAL A 145 30.75 9.34 2.64
CA VAL A 145 30.22 10.64 2.22
C VAL A 145 28.80 10.45 1.69
N LEU A 146 27.89 11.35 2.09
CA LEU A 146 26.58 11.47 1.48
C LEU A 146 26.70 12.22 0.14
N PRO A 147 25.72 12.10 -0.77
CA PRO A 147 25.60 13.01 -1.91
C PRO A 147 25.68 14.47 -1.46
N THR A 148 26.44 15.28 -2.21
CA THR A 148 26.66 16.69 -1.89
C THR A 148 25.35 17.43 -1.64
N GLY A 149 25.29 18.16 -0.53
CA GLY A 149 24.11 18.92 -0.10
C GLY A 149 23.24 18.19 0.93
N LEU A 150 23.51 16.91 1.20
CA LEU A 150 22.89 16.15 2.30
C LEU A 150 23.80 16.06 3.52
N THR A 151 23.17 15.98 4.69
CA THR A 151 23.84 15.81 5.99
C THR A 151 23.13 14.72 6.80
N LEU A 152 23.87 14.03 7.68
CA LEU A 152 23.33 13.11 8.68
C LEU A 152 23.41 13.76 10.06
N SER A 153 22.28 13.92 10.73
CA SER A 153 22.23 14.40 12.12
C SER A 153 22.62 13.29 13.11
N SER A 154 22.94 13.68 14.35
CA SER A 154 23.18 12.73 15.44
C SER A 154 21.94 11.93 15.84
N SER A 155 20.74 12.39 15.50
CA SER A 155 19.48 11.66 15.72
C SER A 155 19.16 10.64 14.62
N GLY A 156 19.95 10.61 13.54
CA GLY A 156 19.75 9.67 12.42
C GLY A 156 18.99 10.27 11.24
N LEU A 157 18.70 11.57 11.24
CA LEU A 157 18.00 12.24 10.15
C LEU A 157 18.98 12.61 9.03
N ILE A 158 18.72 12.10 7.83
CA ILE A 158 19.38 12.53 6.60
C ILE A 158 18.52 13.62 5.98
N THR A 159 19.11 14.79 5.73
CA THR A 159 18.37 15.99 5.30
C THR A 159 19.27 16.93 4.51
N GLY A 160 18.65 17.70 3.59
CA GLY A 160 19.27 18.74 2.79
C GLY A 160 18.68 18.78 1.38
N SER A 161 19.32 19.51 0.47
CA SER A 161 18.96 19.50 -0.94
C SER A 161 20.06 18.83 -1.74
N ILE A 162 19.72 17.87 -2.60
CA ILE A 162 20.70 17.18 -3.44
C ILE A 162 21.24 18.20 -4.46
N ALA A 163 22.55 18.46 -4.42
CA ALA A 163 23.17 19.47 -5.27
C ALA A 163 23.03 19.15 -6.76
N SER A 164 22.99 20.21 -7.58
CA SER A 164 22.93 20.13 -9.05
C SER A 164 24.09 19.39 -9.71
N THR A 165 25.18 19.18 -8.98
CA THR A 165 26.38 18.47 -9.45
C THR A 165 26.32 16.96 -9.20
N VAL A 166 25.35 16.48 -8.43
CA VAL A 166 25.18 15.05 -8.14
C VAL A 166 24.51 14.39 -9.34
N GLY A 167 25.25 13.52 -10.06
CA GLY A 167 24.73 12.80 -11.21
C GLY A 167 23.70 11.73 -10.85
N VAL A 168 22.88 11.31 -11.82
CA VAL A 168 21.92 10.20 -11.68
C VAL A 168 22.67 8.88 -11.51
N ALA A 169 22.65 8.32 -10.31
CA ALA A 169 23.36 7.09 -9.96
C ALA A 169 22.90 6.57 -8.59
N ASN A 170 23.37 5.37 -8.24
CA ASN A 170 23.29 4.87 -6.87
C ASN A 170 24.52 5.32 -6.08
N TYR A 171 24.32 6.00 -4.97
CA TYR A 171 25.37 6.45 -4.06
C TYR A 171 25.37 5.59 -2.81
N THR A 172 26.55 5.18 -2.33
CA THR A 172 26.65 4.34 -1.13
C THR A 172 27.39 5.05 -0.01
N PHE A 173 26.92 4.91 1.22
CA PHE A 173 27.57 5.43 2.43
C PHE A 173 27.35 4.48 3.60
N THR A 174 28.28 4.44 4.56
CA THR A 174 28.10 3.64 5.78
C THR A 174 27.77 4.57 6.95
N ALA A 175 26.70 4.26 7.68
CA ALA A 175 26.36 4.93 8.92
C ALA A 175 26.58 4.00 10.12
N HIS A 176 26.97 4.60 11.25
CA HIS A 176 27.12 3.98 12.55
C HIS A 176 26.05 4.48 13.51
N VAL A 177 25.61 3.60 14.39
CA VAL A 177 24.86 3.98 15.58
C VAL A 177 25.55 3.45 16.84
N THR A 178 25.57 4.29 17.87
CA THR A 178 25.99 3.96 19.23
C THR A 178 24.80 4.13 20.16
N ASP A 179 24.74 3.32 21.21
CA ASP A 179 23.76 3.48 22.29
C ASP A 179 24.38 4.19 23.50
N SER A 180 23.57 4.46 24.53
CA SER A 180 23.98 5.20 25.73
C SER A 180 24.50 4.32 26.87
N ALA A 181 24.65 3.00 26.65
CA ALA A 181 25.06 2.07 27.69
C ALA A 181 26.49 2.38 28.20
N SER A 182 26.78 1.99 29.44
CA SER A 182 28.11 2.17 30.05
C SER A 182 29.23 1.50 29.24
N VAL A 183 28.91 0.35 28.64
CA VAL A 183 29.68 -0.25 27.54
C VAL A 183 28.84 -0.09 26.28
N GLN A 184 29.16 0.93 25.48
CA GLN A 184 28.35 1.29 24.32
C GLN A 184 28.26 0.14 23.31
N GLY A 185 27.02 -0.24 22.98
CA GLY A 185 26.71 -1.02 21.80
C GLY A 185 27.03 -0.23 20.54
N LYS A 186 27.43 -0.94 19.47
CA LYS A 186 27.70 -0.36 18.15
C LYS A 186 27.07 -1.20 17.06
N ALA A 187 26.43 -0.55 16.09
CA ALA A 187 25.98 -1.18 14.85
C ALA A 187 26.35 -0.31 13.65
N SER A 188 26.54 -0.95 12.50
CA SER A 188 26.94 -0.30 11.24
C SER A 188 26.18 -0.89 10.08
N LYS A 189 25.81 -0.06 9.09
CA LYS A 189 25.14 -0.52 7.88
C LYS A 189 25.56 0.31 6.67
N LEU A 190 25.82 -0.38 5.56
CA LEU A 190 25.99 0.23 4.24
C LEU A 190 24.60 0.54 3.68
N PHE A 191 24.37 1.80 3.36
CA PHE A 191 23.17 2.29 2.70
C PHE A 191 23.45 2.62 1.24
N THR A 192 22.42 2.49 0.41
CA THR A 192 22.38 2.95 -0.98
C THR A 192 21.28 4.00 -1.10
N LEU A 193 21.62 5.17 -1.66
CA LEU A 193 20.68 6.23 -2.02
C LEU A 193 20.64 6.34 -3.56
N PRO A 194 19.57 5.87 -4.21
CA PRO A 194 19.35 6.14 -5.62
C PRO A 194 19.07 7.63 -5.83
N VAL A 195 19.77 8.25 -6.79
CA VAL A 195 19.49 9.61 -7.24
C VAL A 195 18.95 9.55 -8.65
N THR A 196 17.77 10.11 -8.86
CA THR A 196 17.05 10.10 -10.14
C THR A 196 17.08 11.47 -10.81
N ALA A 197 16.85 11.47 -12.13
CA ALA A 197 16.64 12.69 -12.88
C ALA A 197 15.29 13.33 -12.50
N TYR A 198 15.23 14.64 -12.70
CA TYR A 198 13.98 15.39 -12.68
C TYR A 198 12.98 14.83 -13.72
N SER A 199 11.80 14.39 -13.27
CA SER A 199 10.77 13.79 -14.12
C SER A 199 9.82 14.79 -14.79
N GLY A 200 10.01 16.11 -14.62
CA GLY A 200 9.11 17.14 -15.15
C GLY A 200 8.19 17.79 -14.11
N TYR A 201 8.27 17.35 -12.86
CA TYR A 201 7.39 17.77 -11.76
C TYR A 201 7.74 19.15 -11.19
N LYS A 202 6.89 20.18 -11.34
CA LYS A 202 7.16 21.44 -10.61
C LYS A 202 7.00 21.19 -9.11
N ASN A 203 8.13 21.07 -8.40
CA ASN A 203 8.27 21.17 -6.94
C ASN A 203 8.14 19.88 -6.10
N CYS A 204 9.11 18.97 -6.22
CA CYS A 204 9.37 17.90 -5.22
C CYS A 204 9.89 18.43 -3.87
N ASN A 205 9.51 19.66 -3.48
CA ASN A 205 10.01 20.32 -2.26
C ASN A 205 9.19 19.93 -1.03
N ASN A 206 7.92 19.55 -1.21
CA ASN A 206 7.03 19.18 -0.12
C ASN A 206 7.19 17.70 0.27
N ILE A 207 8.39 17.36 0.74
CA ILE A 207 8.79 16.00 1.10
C ILE A 207 8.11 15.48 2.37
N SER A 208 7.43 16.36 3.11
CA SER A 208 6.59 16.07 4.26
C SER A 208 5.63 17.23 4.53
N VAL A 209 4.42 16.95 4.99
CA VAL A 209 3.43 17.95 5.44
C VAL A 209 3.36 18.00 6.96
N ASN A 210 3.20 19.20 7.52
CA ASN A 210 3.01 19.42 8.96
C ASN A 210 1.53 19.49 9.31
N ALA A 211 1.19 19.13 10.56
CA ALA A 211 -0.19 19.13 11.06
C ALA A 211 -0.85 20.52 11.14
N GLY A 212 -0.10 21.60 10.92
CA GLY A 212 -0.63 22.97 10.93
C GLY A 212 -0.84 23.59 12.33
N ASP A 213 -0.77 22.79 13.40
CA ASP A 213 -0.93 23.20 14.81
C ASP A 213 0.42 23.43 15.54
N GLY A 214 1.55 23.26 14.84
CA GLY A 214 2.89 23.37 15.41
C GLY A 214 3.41 22.09 16.06
N SER A 215 2.66 20.98 16.06
CA SER A 215 3.12 19.67 16.55
C SER A 215 4.19 19.01 15.67
N GLY A 216 4.42 19.55 14.48
CA GLY A 216 5.43 19.08 13.53
C GLY A 216 4.80 18.31 12.36
N PRO A 217 5.54 17.35 11.77
CA PRO A 217 5.06 16.53 10.66
C PRO A 217 3.81 15.73 11.04
N LEU A 218 2.85 15.63 10.12
CA LEU A 218 1.72 14.70 10.24
C LEU A 218 2.22 13.27 10.47
N VAL A 219 1.60 12.58 11.41
CA VAL A 219 1.86 11.16 11.70
C VAL A 219 0.73 10.35 11.04
N PRO A 220 1.03 9.29 10.27
CA PRO A 220 -0.01 8.42 9.69
C PRO A 220 -1.02 7.97 10.76
N ILE A 221 -2.32 7.89 10.45
CA ILE A 221 -3.33 7.63 11.49
C ILE A 221 -3.07 6.30 12.20
N ASN A 222 -2.60 5.27 11.48
CA ASN A 222 -2.25 3.98 12.03
C ASN A 222 -1.00 4.01 12.94
N ASP A 223 -0.21 5.07 12.91
CA ASP A 223 0.96 5.26 13.77
C ASP A 223 0.71 6.30 14.88
N LEU A 224 -0.36 7.08 14.76
CA LEU A 224 -0.70 8.16 15.70
C LEU A 224 -1.16 7.61 17.07
N GLY A 225 -1.67 6.37 17.12
CA GLY A 225 -2.14 5.73 18.35
C GLY A 225 -3.30 6.50 18.97
N THR A 226 -3.33 6.62 20.31
CA THR A 226 -4.39 7.37 21.02
C THR A 226 -4.19 8.89 21.01
N ASN A 227 -3.18 9.40 20.28
CA ASN A 227 -2.98 10.86 20.18
C ASN A 227 -4.04 11.47 19.26
N LEU A 228 -4.44 12.70 19.58
CA LEU A 228 -5.47 13.41 18.82
C LEU A 228 -4.84 14.22 17.68
N TYR A 229 -5.35 14.04 16.46
CA TYR A 229 -5.13 14.98 15.36
C TYR A 229 -5.99 16.23 15.58
N LEU A 230 -5.34 17.40 15.62
CA LEU A 230 -5.95 18.70 15.87
C LEU A 230 -6.86 18.75 17.12
N GLY A 231 -6.56 17.91 18.12
CA GLY A 231 -7.33 17.83 19.36
C GLY A 231 -8.74 17.24 19.23
N ALA A 232 -9.09 16.68 18.06
CA ALA A 232 -10.45 16.21 17.77
C ALA A 232 -10.56 14.68 17.67
N GLU A 233 -9.73 14.03 16.85
CA GLU A 233 -9.86 12.59 16.60
C GLU A 233 -8.57 11.83 16.90
N GLU A 234 -8.69 10.69 17.58
CA GLU A 234 -7.55 9.82 17.83
C GLU A 234 -7.14 9.04 16.57
N GLY A 235 -5.87 8.64 16.52
CA GLY A 235 -5.35 7.72 15.53
C GLY A 235 -5.85 6.28 15.67
N GLY A 236 -5.11 5.34 15.10
CA GLY A 236 -5.53 3.97 14.85
C GLY A 236 -6.45 3.87 13.64
N LEU A 237 -6.35 2.75 12.91
CA LEU A 237 -7.36 2.38 11.92
C LEU A 237 -8.72 2.08 12.58
N TYR A 238 -8.72 1.71 13.87
CA TYR A 238 -9.90 1.46 14.69
C TYR A 238 -9.85 2.30 15.98
N ALA A 239 -10.94 2.27 16.75
CA ALA A 239 -11.03 2.95 18.03
C ALA A 239 -9.93 2.55 19.03
N ASN A 240 -9.68 3.44 20.00
CA ASN A 240 -8.65 3.38 21.03
C ASN A 240 -7.22 3.34 20.48
N GLY A 241 -6.96 4.01 19.35
CA GLY A 241 -5.64 4.01 18.72
C GLY A 241 -5.20 2.65 18.15
N SER A 242 -6.14 1.72 17.96
CA SER A 242 -5.86 0.34 17.52
C SER A 242 -5.73 0.25 16.00
N ASN A 243 -4.89 -0.68 15.52
CA ASN A 243 -4.88 -1.11 14.11
C ASN A 243 -5.46 -2.51 13.93
N VAL A 244 -6.11 -3.03 14.98
CA VAL A 244 -6.78 -4.33 15.01
C VAL A 244 -8.27 -4.07 15.19
N ASP A 245 -9.06 -4.74 14.37
CA ASP A 245 -10.53 -4.69 14.39
C ASP A 245 -11.10 -5.19 15.72
N ASP A 246 -12.35 -4.82 16.01
CA ASP A 246 -13.11 -5.39 17.12
C ASP A 246 -13.25 -6.91 16.92
N PRO A 247 -12.94 -7.76 17.92
CA PRO A 247 -12.97 -9.21 17.76
C PRO A 247 -14.31 -9.78 17.31
N GLY A 248 -15.43 -9.16 17.71
CA GLY A 248 -16.77 -9.61 17.31
C GLY A 248 -17.09 -9.23 15.86
N HIS A 249 -16.71 -8.02 15.47
CA HIS A 249 -16.81 -7.55 14.10
C HIS A 249 -15.94 -8.38 13.14
N ASP A 250 -14.68 -8.61 13.50
CA ASP A 250 -13.73 -9.44 12.75
C ASP A 250 -14.21 -10.89 12.61
N ALA A 251 -14.65 -11.52 13.70
CA ALA A 251 -15.15 -12.90 13.65
C ALA A 251 -16.35 -13.06 12.71
N PHE A 252 -17.22 -12.04 12.61
CA PHE A 252 -18.31 -12.03 11.63
C PHE A 252 -17.78 -11.89 10.20
N GLY A 253 -16.82 -10.98 9.97
CA GLY A 253 -16.14 -10.82 8.69
C GLY A 253 -15.50 -12.12 8.21
N GLN A 254 -14.74 -12.79 9.07
CA GLN A 254 -14.12 -14.09 8.79
C GLN A 254 -15.16 -15.18 8.47
N SER A 255 -16.29 -15.19 9.18
CA SER A 255 -17.38 -16.14 8.93
C SER A 255 -18.08 -15.86 7.59
N SER A 256 -18.30 -14.58 7.27
CA SER A 256 -18.88 -14.14 6.00
C SER A 256 -17.96 -14.46 4.82
N ALA A 257 -16.66 -14.25 4.98
CA ALA A 257 -15.64 -14.63 4.01
C ALA A 257 -15.59 -16.14 3.76
N ALA A 258 -15.64 -16.95 4.82
CA ALA A 258 -15.68 -18.41 4.71
C ALA A 258 -16.96 -18.93 4.00
N ALA A 259 -18.03 -18.13 3.98
CA ALA A 259 -19.29 -18.45 3.32
C ALA A 259 -19.34 -18.01 1.83
N ILE A 260 -18.27 -17.45 1.28
CA ILE A 260 -18.21 -17.12 -0.16
C ILE A 260 -18.11 -18.42 -0.96
N VAL A 261 -19.00 -18.56 -1.93
CA VAL A 261 -19.08 -19.73 -2.81
C VAL A 261 -19.29 -19.29 -4.25
N PRO A 262 -18.90 -20.08 -5.26
CA PRO A 262 -19.22 -19.82 -6.66
C PRO A 262 -20.73 -19.84 -6.89
N LEU A 263 -21.20 -18.84 -7.66
CA LEU A 263 -22.60 -18.60 -7.96
C LEU A 263 -22.86 -18.72 -9.47
N ASP A 264 -24.02 -19.22 -9.85
CA ASP A 264 -24.51 -19.10 -11.23
C ASP A 264 -24.97 -17.66 -11.53
N ALA A 265 -25.37 -17.40 -12.78
CA ALA A 265 -25.83 -16.07 -13.20
C ALA A 265 -27.10 -15.60 -12.45
N ASN A 266 -27.84 -16.52 -11.81
CA ASN A 266 -29.03 -16.25 -11.02
C ASN A 266 -28.71 -16.08 -9.51
N GLY A 267 -27.43 -16.08 -9.13
CA GLY A 267 -27.01 -15.90 -7.75
C GLY A 267 -27.16 -17.15 -6.86
N ASN A 268 -27.40 -18.32 -7.45
CA ASN A 268 -27.49 -19.57 -6.69
C ASN A 268 -26.13 -20.27 -6.66
N TYR A 269 -25.84 -21.02 -5.60
CA TYR A 269 -24.63 -21.83 -5.55
C TYR A 269 -24.52 -22.75 -6.77
N SER A 270 -23.33 -22.75 -7.38
CA SER A 270 -22.99 -23.64 -8.49
C SER A 270 -21.52 -24.02 -8.41
N PRO A 271 -21.15 -25.31 -8.44
CA PRO A 271 -19.75 -25.74 -8.37
C PRO A 271 -18.92 -25.26 -9.58
N THR A 272 -19.56 -24.93 -10.70
CA THR A 272 -18.92 -24.35 -11.90
C THR A 272 -19.19 -22.85 -12.03
N GLY A 273 -19.81 -22.24 -11.02
CA GLY A 273 -20.16 -20.83 -10.99
C GLY A 273 -18.95 -19.91 -10.82
N LYS A 274 -19.23 -18.62 -10.71
CA LYS A 274 -18.26 -17.56 -10.45
C LYS A 274 -18.70 -16.71 -9.27
N TYR A 275 -17.76 -16.05 -8.63
CA TYR A 275 -18.02 -14.96 -7.71
C TYR A 275 -17.12 -13.78 -8.07
N VAL A 276 -17.58 -12.57 -7.76
CA VAL A 276 -16.98 -11.33 -8.24
C VAL A 276 -16.44 -10.51 -7.08
N PHE A 277 -15.20 -10.06 -7.24
CA PHE A 277 -14.60 -8.98 -6.47
C PHE A 277 -14.41 -7.77 -7.39
N MET A 278 -14.75 -6.56 -6.94
CA MET A 278 -14.66 -5.39 -7.80
C MET A 278 -14.17 -4.13 -7.12
N SER A 279 -13.55 -3.22 -7.89
CA SER A 279 -13.26 -1.87 -7.42
C SER A 279 -14.49 -0.96 -7.52
N ILE A 280 -14.57 0.01 -6.62
CA ILE A 280 -15.53 1.13 -6.64
C ILE A 280 -14.77 2.41 -6.30
N GLY A 281 -15.06 3.48 -7.03
CA GLY A 281 -14.52 4.81 -6.78
C GLY A 281 -14.08 5.55 -8.04
N LEU A 282 -13.37 6.67 -7.86
CA LEU A 282 -12.90 7.51 -8.95
C LEU A 282 -11.58 7.04 -9.60
N SER A 283 -10.95 7.90 -10.40
CA SER A 283 -9.74 7.60 -11.18
C SER A 283 -8.53 7.12 -10.34
N ILE A 284 -8.42 7.54 -9.08
CA ILE A 284 -7.35 7.07 -8.17
C ILE A 284 -7.52 5.61 -7.75
N ALA A 285 -8.75 5.07 -7.80
CA ALA A 285 -9.02 3.65 -7.67
C ALA A 285 -8.89 2.95 -9.03
N GLN A 286 -9.50 3.53 -10.07
CA GLN A 286 -9.56 2.92 -11.40
C GLN A 286 -8.18 2.62 -11.99
N GLN A 287 -7.27 3.61 -11.96
CA GLN A 287 -6.00 3.51 -12.67
C GLN A 287 -5.06 2.45 -12.06
N PRO A 288 -4.81 2.43 -10.73
CA PRO A 288 -4.09 1.33 -10.12
C PRO A 288 -4.81 -0.01 -10.30
N PHE A 289 -6.15 -0.04 -10.29
CA PHE A 289 -6.86 -1.31 -10.42
C PHE A 289 -6.65 -2.00 -11.79
N PHE A 290 -6.27 -1.27 -12.84
CA PHE A 290 -5.81 -1.90 -14.09
C PHE A 290 -4.49 -2.66 -13.92
N GLU A 291 -3.53 -2.09 -13.20
CA GLU A 291 -2.27 -2.78 -12.87
C GLU A 291 -2.52 -3.96 -11.94
N PHE A 292 -3.39 -3.78 -10.94
CA PHE A 292 -3.84 -4.88 -10.07
C PHE A 292 -4.50 -6.01 -10.85
N LEU A 293 -5.36 -5.71 -11.83
CA LEU A 293 -5.96 -6.74 -12.69
C LEU A 293 -4.90 -7.55 -13.45
N ALA A 294 -3.86 -6.89 -13.96
CA ALA A 294 -2.76 -7.58 -14.63
C ALA A 294 -2.01 -8.51 -13.66
N LEU A 295 -1.72 -8.04 -12.45
CA LEU A 295 -1.01 -8.80 -11.42
C LEU A 295 -1.86 -9.96 -10.87
N ALA A 296 -3.11 -9.71 -10.50
CA ALA A 296 -3.99 -10.70 -9.89
C ALA A 296 -4.43 -11.78 -10.88
N ASN A 297 -4.64 -11.45 -12.16
CA ASN A 297 -5.02 -12.45 -13.16
C ASN A 297 -3.86 -13.35 -13.59
N THR A 298 -2.61 -12.94 -13.38
CA THR A 298 -1.44 -13.80 -13.60
C THR A 298 -0.94 -14.48 -12.32
N ASP A 299 -1.52 -14.18 -11.16
CA ASP A 299 -1.18 -14.84 -9.90
C ASP A 299 -1.74 -16.28 -9.89
N PRO A 300 -0.88 -17.32 -9.86
CA PRO A 300 -1.30 -18.71 -9.90
C PRO A 300 -2.04 -19.18 -8.63
N SER A 301 -1.94 -18.42 -7.54
CA SER A 301 -2.64 -18.71 -6.29
C SER A 301 -4.07 -18.17 -6.27
N LYS A 302 -4.46 -17.30 -7.22
CA LYS A 302 -5.82 -16.77 -7.30
C LYS A 302 -6.82 -17.90 -7.60
N ASN A 303 -7.92 -17.90 -6.87
CA ASN A 303 -9.01 -18.84 -7.09
C ASN A 303 -9.58 -18.74 -8.51
N SER A 304 -9.73 -19.89 -9.19
CA SER A 304 -10.22 -19.93 -10.58
C SER A 304 -11.71 -19.57 -10.75
N ASN A 305 -12.49 -19.61 -9.67
CA ASN A 305 -13.89 -19.16 -9.65
C ASN A 305 -14.01 -17.64 -9.45
N LEU A 306 -12.94 -16.96 -9.02
CA LEU A 306 -12.92 -15.52 -8.81
C LEU A 306 -12.76 -14.75 -10.13
N VAL A 307 -13.76 -13.94 -10.44
CA VAL A 307 -13.70 -12.91 -11.49
C VAL A 307 -13.45 -11.56 -10.81
N ILE A 308 -12.46 -10.82 -11.31
CA ILE A 308 -12.13 -9.49 -10.79
C ILE A 308 -12.59 -8.46 -11.83
N VAL A 309 -13.35 -7.45 -11.40
CA VAL A 309 -13.92 -6.43 -12.28
C VAL A 309 -13.49 -5.03 -11.84
N ASN A 310 -12.97 -4.21 -12.76
CA ASN A 310 -12.72 -2.80 -12.47
C ASN A 310 -14.03 -2.03 -12.59
N GLY A 311 -14.72 -1.80 -11.47
CA GLY A 311 -15.94 -1.00 -11.43
C GLY A 311 -15.69 0.49 -11.20
N ALA A 312 -14.50 0.84 -10.70
CA ALA A 312 -14.09 2.22 -10.52
C ALA A 312 -14.02 2.97 -11.87
N THR A 313 -14.49 4.21 -11.88
CA THR A 313 -14.63 5.04 -13.08
C THR A 313 -14.09 6.44 -12.85
N GLY A 314 -13.19 6.92 -13.72
CA GLY A 314 -12.69 8.29 -13.65
C GLY A 314 -13.82 9.32 -13.53
N GLY A 315 -13.71 10.22 -12.54
CA GLY A 315 -14.72 11.23 -12.24
C GLY A 315 -15.92 10.76 -11.41
N ALA A 316 -16.03 9.48 -11.06
CA ALA A 316 -17.05 8.96 -10.16
C ALA A 316 -16.68 9.24 -8.69
N THR A 317 -16.76 10.51 -8.28
CA THR A 317 -16.49 10.91 -6.89
C THR A 317 -17.49 10.30 -5.92
N ALA A 318 -17.14 10.26 -4.63
CA ALA A 318 -17.98 9.71 -3.57
C ALA A 318 -19.37 10.36 -3.56
N ALA A 319 -19.45 11.68 -3.79
CA ALA A 319 -20.72 12.41 -3.87
C ALA A 319 -21.62 11.91 -5.01
N LEU A 320 -21.04 11.55 -6.16
CA LEU A 320 -21.79 11.02 -7.30
C LEU A 320 -22.23 9.58 -7.06
N LEU A 321 -21.36 8.74 -6.48
CA LEU A 321 -21.65 7.34 -6.17
C LEU A 321 -22.57 7.15 -4.94
N ALA A 322 -22.68 8.14 -4.07
CA ALA A 322 -23.67 8.17 -2.98
C ALA A 322 -25.11 8.11 -3.51
N SER A 323 -25.37 8.63 -4.72
CA SER A 323 -26.68 8.51 -5.36
C SER A 323 -26.86 7.12 -6.02
N PRO A 324 -27.85 6.30 -5.59
CA PRO A 324 -28.08 4.97 -6.17
C PRO A 324 -28.51 5.01 -7.64
N THR A 325 -29.00 6.16 -8.12
CA THR A 325 -29.47 6.33 -9.50
C THR A 325 -28.42 6.93 -10.42
N ASN A 326 -27.22 7.22 -9.92
CA ASN A 326 -26.14 7.76 -10.74
C ASN A 326 -25.75 6.75 -11.84
N ASN A 327 -25.45 7.28 -13.03
CA ASN A 327 -25.10 6.48 -14.20
C ASN A 327 -23.83 5.63 -14.03
N PHE A 328 -22.93 5.97 -13.11
CA PHE A 328 -21.79 5.09 -12.81
C PHE A 328 -22.23 3.71 -12.30
N TRP A 329 -23.31 3.63 -11.52
CA TRP A 329 -23.89 2.35 -11.12
C TRP A 329 -24.51 1.59 -12.29
N ASN A 330 -25.08 2.31 -13.27
CA ASN A 330 -25.62 1.70 -14.48
C ASN A 330 -24.49 1.11 -15.34
N ALA A 331 -23.38 1.82 -15.50
CA ALA A 331 -22.21 1.31 -16.23
C ALA A 331 -21.67 0.02 -15.58
N ILE A 332 -21.57 -0.03 -14.25
CA ILE A 332 -21.20 -1.26 -13.54
C ILE A 332 -22.17 -2.41 -13.85
N THR A 333 -23.47 -2.15 -13.73
CA THR A 333 -24.52 -3.16 -13.81
C THR A 333 -24.72 -3.69 -15.23
N TYR A 334 -24.69 -2.82 -16.22
CA TYR A 334 -25.11 -3.12 -17.59
C TYR A 334 -23.94 -3.23 -18.57
N ASP A 335 -22.75 -2.71 -18.22
CA ASP A 335 -21.57 -2.78 -19.09
C ASP A 335 -20.45 -3.61 -18.46
N TYR A 336 -19.93 -3.22 -17.29
CA TYR A 336 -18.69 -3.81 -16.76
C TYR A 336 -18.85 -5.26 -16.30
N LEU A 337 -19.91 -5.57 -15.55
CA LEU A 337 -20.19 -6.95 -15.13
C LEU A 337 -20.52 -7.85 -16.34
N PRO A 338 -21.44 -7.48 -17.26
CA PRO A 338 -21.73 -8.30 -18.44
C PRO A 338 -20.52 -8.48 -19.38
N ASN A 339 -19.68 -7.46 -19.56
CA ASN A 339 -18.46 -7.58 -20.37
C ASN A 339 -17.44 -8.55 -19.75
N ALA A 340 -17.48 -8.73 -18.42
CA ALA A 340 -16.71 -9.75 -17.70
C ALA A 340 -17.42 -11.11 -17.64
N GLY A 341 -18.59 -11.27 -18.26
CA GLY A 341 -19.35 -12.53 -18.30
C GLY A 341 -20.00 -12.90 -16.97
N VAL A 342 -20.29 -11.92 -16.11
CA VAL A 342 -20.87 -12.10 -14.77
C VAL A 342 -22.07 -11.17 -14.54
N THR A 343 -22.86 -11.45 -13.51
CA THR A 343 -24.05 -10.66 -13.15
C THR A 343 -23.90 -9.96 -11.79
N PRO A 344 -24.72 -8.93 -11.49
CA PRO A 344 -24.78 -8.33 -10.15
C PRO A 344 -25.03 -9.33 -9.02
N LEU A 345 -25.72 -10.44 -9.32
CA LEU A 345 -26.00 -11.50 -8.36
C LEU A 345 -24.77 -12.33 -7.99
N GLN A 346 -23.66 -12.18 -8.71
CA GLN A 346 -22.41 -12.89 -8.45
C GLN A 346 -21.39 -12.03 -7.68
N VAL A 347 -21.69 -10.76 -7.42
CA VAL A 347 -20.81 -9.86 -6.64
C VAL A 347 -20.87 -10.22 -5.17
N VAL A 348 -19.71 -10.59 -4.61
CA VAL A 348 -19.54 -11.02 -3.21
C VAL A 348 -18.64 -10.10 -2.40
N GLY A 349 -17.79 -9.32 -3.06
CA GLY A 349 -16.90 -8.39 -2.40
C GLY A 349 -16.54 -7.15 -3.22
N ALA A 350 -16.17 -6.07 -2.55
CA ALA A 350 -15.71 -4.85 -3.20
C ALA A 350 -14.48 -4.23 -2.48
N TRP A 351 -13.65 -3.52 -3.24
CA TRP A 351 -12.63 -2.59 -2.74
C TRP A 351 -13.04 -1.16 -3.10
N ILE A 352 -13.12 -0.29 -2.09
CA ILE A 352 -13.60 1.07 -2.21
C ILE A 352 -12.43 2.01 -1.94
N LEU A 353 -12.14 2.88 -2.89
CA LEU A 353 -11.22 4.00 -2.71
C LEU A 353 -11.83 5.22 -3.41
N ASP A 354 -12.36 6.15 -2.63
CA ASP A 354 -13.06 7.32 -3.14
C ASP A 354 -12.88 8.51 -2.21
N VAL A 355 -13.03 9.71 -2.77
CA VAL A 355 -12.87 10.98 -2.06
C VAL A 355 -13.85 12.03 -2.59
N ASP A 356 -14.01 13.09 -1.81
CA ASP A 356 -14.70 14.29 -2.28
C ASP A 356 -13.91 14.97 -3.40
N GLY A 357 -14.62 15.40 -4.44
CA GLY A 357 -14.05 16.14 -5.57
C GLY A 357 -14.01 17.64 -5.29
N GLY A 358 -12.92 18.11 -4.67
CA GLY A 358 -12.82 19.48 -4.18
C GLY A 358 -13.36 19.66 -2.77
N PRO A 359 -12.77 18.99 -1.76
CA PRO A 359 -13.17 19.12 -0.37
C PRO A 359 -12.93 20.56 0.12
N GLY A 360 -13.64 20.93 1.18
CA GLY A 360 -13.47 22.20 1.86
C GLY A 360 -14.04 22.16 3.26
N GLY A 361 -13.71 23.17 4.07
CA GLY A 361 -14.06 23.21 5.48
C GLY A 361 -12.83 23.08 6.36
N THR A 362 -13.04 22.64 7.60
CA THR A 362 -11.98 22.42 8.58
C THR A 362 -12.28 21.18 9.43
N PHE A 363 -11.25 20.40 9.69
CA PHE A 363 -11.30 19.22 10.55
C PHE A 363 -11.92 19.50 11.94
N PRO A 364 -12.72 18.57 12.50
CA PRO A 364 -13.09 17.26 11.94
C PRO A 364 -14.26 17.28 10.94
N HIS A 365 -15.02 18.38 10.89
CA HIS A 365 -16.31 18.41 10.19
C HIS A 365 -16.22 18.42 8.66
N ASP A 366 -15.06 18.71 8.08
CA ASP A 366 -14.87 18.59 6.63
C ASP A 366 -14.90 17.14 6.13
N MET A 367 -14.71 16.15 7.02
CA MET A 367 -14.81 14.73 6.68
C MET A 367 -16.22 14.15 6.84
N ASP A 368 -17.14 14.84 7.52
CA ASP A 368 -18.53 14.37 7.75
C ASP A 368 -19.25 14.08 6.42
N SER A 369 -19.02 14.92 5.42
CA SER A 369 -19.56 14.76 4.06
C SER A 369 -19.05 13.48 3.41
N LEU A 370 -17.73 13.28 3.40
CA LEU A 370 -17.10 12.11 2.81
C LEU A 370 -17.55 10.83 3.53
N GLN A 371 -17.58 10.82 4.87
CA GLN A 371 -18.08 9.70 5.67
C GLN A 371 -19.51 9.31 5.26
N SER A 372 -20.42 10.29 5.21
CA SER A 372 -21.83 10.06 4.83
C SER A 372 -21.97 9.49 3.41
N GLN A 373 -21.13 9.96 2.48
CA GLN A 373 -21.12 9.46 1.11
C GLN A 373 -20.57 8.04 1.02
N LEU A 374 -19.50 7.72 1.76
CA LEU A 374 -18.93 6.38 1.83
C LEU A 374 -19.89 5.36 2.46
N GLN A 375 -20.69 5.77 3.46
CA GLN A 375 -21.81 4.98 4.00
C GLN A 375 -22.90 4.74 2.95
N SER A 376 -23.27 5.79 2.20
CA SER A 376 -24.25 5.67 1.11
C SER A 376 -23.75 4.71 0.02
N ILE A 377 -22.45 4.69 -0.26
CA ILE A 377 -21.85 3.70 -1.17
C ILE A 377 -22.00 2.28 -0.61
N ALA A 378 -21.79 2.05 0.70
CA ALA A 378 -22.02 0.75 1.33
C ALA A 378 -23.47 0.26 1.18
N GLN A 379 -24.43 1.16 1.38
CA GLN A 379 -25.86 0.89 1.20
C GLN A 379 -26.21 0.60 -0.26
N ASN A 380 -25.60 1.35 -1.18
CA ASN A 380 -25.77 1.13 -2.61
C ASN A 380 -25.19 -0.22 -3.05
N LEU A 381 -24.06 -0.64 -2.47
CA LEU A 381 -23.52 -1.99 -2.68
C LEU A 381 -24.51 -3.05 -2.23
N GLN A 382 -25.04 -2.95 -1.01
CA GLN A 382 -26.00 -3.92 -0.47
C GLN A 382 -27.27 -4.02 -1.33
N SER A 383 -27.81 -2.89 -1.78
CA SER A 383 -29.04 -2.86 -2.58
C SER A 383 -28.85 -3.35 -4.02
N LYS A 384 -27.67 -3.12 -4.62
CA LYS A 384 -27.38 -3.49 -6.02
C LYS A 384 -26.84 -4.89 -6.18
N PHE A 385 -26.19 -5.43 -5.14
CA PHE A 385 -25.49 -6.71 -5.17
C PHE A 385 -26.00 -7.61 -4.04
N PRO A 386 -27.11 -8.35 -4.24
CA PRO A 386 -27.77 -9.10 -3.16
C PRO A 386 -26.91 -10.17 -2.47
N ASN A 387 -25.84 -10.63 -3.11
CA ASN A 387 -24.91 -11.63 -2.56
C ASN A 387 -23.60 -11.01 -2.03
N ILE A 388 -23.49 -9.67 -2.00
CA ILE A 388 -22.31 -9.02 -1.44
C ILE A 388 -22.21 -9.32 0.06
N LYS A 389 -21.00 -9.62 0.51
CA LYS A 389 -20.70 -9.94 1.90
C LYS A 389 -19.70 -8.97 2.50
N LEU A 390 -18.70 -8.56 1.72
CA LEU A 390 -17.51 -7.85 2.21
C LEU A 390 -17.26 -6.57 1.40
N ALA A 391 -16.85 -5.50 2.06
CA ALA A 391 -16.41 -4.28 1.43
C ALA A 391 -15.18 -3.71 2.16
N TYR A 392 -14.07 -3.57 1.44
CA TYR A 392 -12.81 -3.09 2.00
C TYR A 392 -12.56 -1.66 1.59
N TYR A 393 -12.50 -0.75 2.55
CA TYR A 393 -12.32 0.68 2.32
C TYR A 393 -10.86 1.09 2.49
N SER A 394 -10.36 1.86 1.54
CA SER A 394 -9.04 2.48 1.58
C SER A 394 -9.16 4.00 1.49
N SER A 395 -8.21 4.70 2.10
CA SER A 395 -8.08 6.16 1.99
C SER A 395 -7.04 6.57 0.95
N MET A 396 -6.97 7.87 0.65
CA MET A 396 -6.07 8.41 -0.36
C MET A 396 -4.59 8.18 0.00
N ASN A 397 -3.74 8.01 -1.02
CA ASN A 397 -2.28 8.09 -0.88
C ASN A 397 -1.83 9.53 -0.58
N TYR A 398 -0.54 9.70 -0.29
CA TYR A 398 0.05 11.04 -0.07
C TYR A 398 -0.11 11.95 -1.29
N THR A 399 -0.63 13.15 -1.09
CA THR A 399 -0.80 14.18 -2.14
C THR A 399 0.01 15.45 -1.86
N GLY A 400 0.88 15.45 -0.85
CA GLY A 400 1.65 16.65 -0.46
C GLY A 400 2.56 17.18 -1.57
N TYR A 401 3.01 16.34 -2.50
CA TYR A 401 3.76 16.77 -3.68
C TYR A 401 2.92 17.56 -4.70
N SER A 402 1.60 17.67 -4.52
CA SER A 402 0.74 18.45 -5.42
C SER A 402 1.17 19.91 -5.52
N ASP A 403 1.63 20.54 -4.43
CA ASP A 403 2.03 21.97 -4.38
C ASP A 403 1.02 22.91 -5.07
N GLY A 404 -0.27 22.65 -4.87
CA GLY A 404 -1.37 23.41 -5.49
C GLY A 404 -1.65 23.09 -6.96
N ALA A 405 -1.02 22.06 -7.54
CA ALA A 405 -1.30 21.59 -8.91
C ALA A 405 -2.73 21.03 -9.07
N THR A 406 -3.39 20.65 -7.98
CA THR A 406 -4.74 20.11 -7.97
C THR A 406 -5.57 20.73 -6.87
N THR A 407 -6.86 20.87 -7.15
CA THR A 407 -7.88 21.15 -6.14
C THR A 407 -8.71 19.91 -5.82
N LEU A 408 -8.40 18.73 -6.38
CA LEU A 408 -9.25 17.56 -6.22
C LEU A 408 -9.24 17.06 -4.78
N ASN A 409 -8.07 16.79 -4.20
CA ASN A 409 -7.92 16.37 -2.82
C ASN A 409 -6.46 16.60 -2.33
N PRO A 410 -6.00 17.86 -2.29
CA PRO A 410 -4.67 18.18 -1.76
C PRO A 410 -4.62 17.95 -0.25
N GLU A 411 -3.42 17.91 0.34
CA GLU A 411 -3.27 17.88 1.79
C GLU A 411 -3.81 19.18 2.44
N PRO A 412 -4.45 19.12 3.62
CA PRO A 412 -4.56 17.95 4.51
C PRO A 412 -5.74 17.01 4.22
N TRP A 413 -6.63 17.33 3.28
CA TRP A 413 -7.83 16.50 3.02
C TRP A 413 -7.49 15.07 2.57
N GLY A 414 -6.35 14.90 1.86
CA GLY A 414 -5.83 13.58 1.49
C GLY A 414 -5.55 12.71 2.72
N TYR A 415 -4.80 13.25 3.69
CA TYR A 415 -4.59 12.64 5.00
C TYR A 415 -5.90 12.43 5.77
N GLU A 416 -6.76 13.44 5.82
CA GLU A 416 -8.00 13.44 6.61
C GLU A 416 -9.04 12.44 6.11
N SER A 417 -9.01 12.08 4.82
CA SER A 417 -9.85 11.02 4.26
C SER A 417 -9.72 9.68 5.00
N GLY A 418 -8.59 9.45 5.68
CA GLY A 418 -8.40 8.30 6.56
C GLY A 418 -9.36 8.27 7.75
N PHE A 419 -9.68 9.42 8.33
CA PHE A 419 -10.65 9.53 9.42
C PHE A 419 -12.08 9.27 8.93
N ALA A 420 -12.44 9.75 7.73
CA ALA A 420 -13.74 9.42 7.13
C ALA A 420 -13.93 7.90 7.00
N VAL A 421 -12.93 7.19 6.47
CA VAL A 421 -12.99 5.71 6.35
C VAL A 421 -13.06 5.04 7.72
N LYS A 422 -12.22 5.47 8.68
CA LYS A 422 -12.25 4.99 10.06
C LYS A 422 -13.66 5.09 10.63
N ASN A 423 -14.30 6.25 10.48
CA ASN A 423 -15.57 6.55 11.10
C ASN A 423 -16.74 5.77 10.46
N VAL A 424 -16.69 5.50 9.14
CA VAL A 424 -17.66 4.56 8.51
C VAL A 424 -17.62 3.18 9.16
N ILE A 425 -16.42 2.65 9.41
CA ILE A 425 -16.23 1.34 10.02
C ILE A 425 -16.64 1.38 11.50
N GLN A 426 -16.32 2.45 12.22
CA GLN A 426 -16.73 2.61 13.62
C GLN A 426 -18.24 2.76 13.79
N ASP A 427 -18.95 3.41 12.87
CA ASP A 427 -20.42 3.44 12.90
C ASP A 427 -21.01 2.03 12.73
N GLN A 428 -20.41 1.21 11.86
CA GLN A 428 -20.82 -0.19 11.71
C GLN A 428 -20.54 -1.02 12.98
N ILE A 429 -19.35 -0.90 13.56
CA ILE A 429 -18.99 -1.57 14.83
C ILE A 429 -19.89 -1.11 15.98
N GLY A 430 -20.19 0.19 16.04
CA GLY A 430 -21.07 0.83 17.01
C GLY A 430 -22.54 0.45 16.88
N GLY A 431 -22.92 -0.24 15.79
CA GLY A 431 -24.26 -0.74 15.56
C GLY A 431 -25.23 0.29 14.99
N ASP A 432 -24.75 1.25 14.20
CA ASP A 432 -25.61 2.16 13.44
C ASP A 432 -26.58 1.33 12.56
N PRO A 433 -27.91 1.49 12.72
CA PRO A 433 -28.89 0.80 11.89
C PRO A 433 -28.71 1.00 10.38
N ALA A 434 -28.20 2.15 9.96
CA ALA A 434 -27.93 2.47 8.55
C ALA A 434 -26.74 1.71 7.97
N MET A 435 -25.92 1.11 8.84
CA MET A 435 -24.74 0.30 8.50
C MET A 435 -24.87 -1.14 8.98
N ASN A 436 -26.06 -1.58 9.39
CA ASN A 436 -26.26 -2.93 9.91
C ASN A 436 -25.91 -4.00 8.87
N PHE A 437 -24.97 -4.87 9.20
CA PHE A 437 -24.52 -6.00 8.39
C PHE A 437 -25.01 -7.35 8.95
N ASP A 438 -25.50 -7.35 10.20
CA ASP A 438 -25.88 -8.55 10.93
C ASP A 438 -27.40 -8.76 10.84
N PRO A 439 -27.88 -9.81 10.14
CA PRO A 439 -29.32 -10.08 10.01
C PRO A 439 -29.98 -10.43 11.35
N SER A 440 -29.22 -10.80 12.38
CA SER A 440 -29.76 -11.03 13.73
C SER A 440 -30.12 -9.73 14.46
N LYS A 441 -29.60 -8.59 14.00
CA LYS A 441 -29.81 -7.25 14.59
C LYS A 441 -30.82 -6.40 13.81
N GLY A 442 -31.33 -6.88 12.67
CA GLY A 442 -32.33 -6.18 11.87
C GLY A 442 -32.14 -6.38 10.37
N THR A 443 -32.77 -5.53 9.58
CA THR A 443 -32.55 -5.50 8.13
C THR A 443 -31.09 -5.21 7.84
N VAL A 444 -30.47 -6.01 6.97
CA VAL A 444 -29.11 -5.76 6.48
C VAL A 444 -29.16 -4.54 5.54
N ALA A 445 -28.50 -3.47 5.94
CA ALA A 445 -28.46 -2.18 5.25
C ALA A 445 -27.15 -1.98 4.46
N ALA A 446 -26.06 -2.64 4.86
CA ALA A 446 -24.75 -2.58 4.23
C ALA A 446 -24.06 -3.97 4.29
N PRO A 447 -23.10 -4.28 3.41
CA PRO A 447 -22.18 -5.40 3.65
C PRO A 447 -21.37 -5.17 4.92
N TRP A 448 -20.70 -6.22 5.40
CA TRP A 448 -19.63 -6.05 6.38
C TRP A 448 -18.51 -5.18 5.75
N VAL A 449 -18.11 -4.11 6.43
CA VAL A 449 -17.12 -3.14 5.97
C VAL A 449 -15.90 -3.14 6.88
N ALA A 450 -14.71 -3.19 6.30
CA ALA A 450 -13.46 -3.09 7.06
C ALA A 450 -12.40 -2.32 6.26
N TRP A 451 -11.24 -2.11 6.86
CA TRP A 451 -10.11 -1.53 6.15
C TRP A 451 -9.60 -2.48 5.06
N GLY A 452 -9.44 -1.93 3.86
CA GLY A 452 -8.46 -2.43 2.89
C GLY A 452 -7.07 -1.89 3.22
N PRO A 453 -6.14 -1.89 2.26
CA PRO A 453 -4.84 -1.26 2.47
C PRO A 453 -4.98 0.23 2.82
N TYR A 454 -4.26 0.69 3.84
CA TYR A 454 -4.12 2.11 4.15
C TYR A 454 -2.87 2.67 3.44
N TYR A 455 -3.08 3.62 2.52
CA TYR A 455 -2.03 4.07 1.60
C TYR A 455 -1.27 5.31 2.04
N TRP A 456 -1.76 6.06 3.02
CA TRP A 456 -1.14 7.34 3.36
C TRP A 456 0.14 7.14 4.21
N ALA A 457 1.19 7.83 3.81
CA ALA A 457 2.42 8.03 4.59
C ALA A 457 2.91 9.45 4.32
N ASN A 458 3.61 10.08 5.26
CA ASN A 458 3.96 11.50 5.15
C ASN A 458 5.17 11.73 4.22
N GLY A 459 4.94 11.59 2.92
CA GLY A 459 5.97 11.68 1.89
C GLY A 459 7.12 10.73 2.19
N MET A 460 8.30 11.32 2.46
CA MET A 460 9.54 10.58 2.69
C MET A 460 9.70 10.10 4.15
N ILE A 461 8.82 10.52 5.06
CA ILE A 461 8.81 10.02 6.44
C ILE A 461 8.14 8.63 6.43
N PRO A 462 8.88 7.56 6.74
CA PRO A 462 8.32 6.22 6.70
C PRO A 462 7.30 6.02 7.82
N ARG A 463 6.21 5.34 7.46
CA ARG A 463 5.29 4.70 8.40
C ARG A 463 6.03 3.63 9.20
N SER A 464 5.46 3.18 10.32
CA SER A 464 6.03 2.15 11.19
C SER A 464 6.35 0.83 10.47
N ASP A 465 5.62 0.54 9.38
CA ASP A 465 5.84 -0.60 8.51
C ASP A 465 6.76 -0.32 7.31
N GLY A 466 7.32 0.88 7.20
CA GLY A 466 8.26 1.28 6.15
C GLY A 466 7.66 1.90 4.90
N LEU A 467 6.33 2.03 4.79
CA LEU A 467 5.70 2.71 3.65
C LEU A 467 6.14 4.18 3.57
N THR A 468 6.59 4.60 2.39
CA THR A 468 6.89 6.00 2.03
C THR A 468 6.35 6.29 0.64
N TRP A 469 6.13 7.57 0.34
CA TRP A 469 5.88 8.07 -1.01
C TRP A 469 7.02 8.97 -1.44
N VAL A 470 7.67 8.62 -2.55
CA VAL A 470 8.61 9.54 -3.21
C VAL A 470 7.91 10.37 -4.28
N CYS A 471 8.46 11.53 -4.61
CA CYS A 471 7.86 12.43 -5.61
C CYS A 471 7.57 11.74 -6.96
N GLN A 472 8.44 10.83 -7.41
CA GLN A 472 8.29 10.08 -8.67
C GLN A 472 7.09 9.12 -8.68
N GLU A 473 6.51 8.82 -7.53
CA GLU A 473 5.35 7.94 -7.39
C GLU A 473 4.03 8.70 -7.46
N LEU A 474 4.07 10.03 -7.51
CA LEU A 474 2.92 10.87 -7.82
C LEU A 474 3.01 11.35 -9.29
N SER A 475 1.88 11.37 -9.97
CA SER A 475 1.68 11.93 -11.31
C SER A 475 1.79 13.44 -11.25
N VAL A 476 2.25 14.07 -12.35
CA VAL A 476 2.41 15.53 -12.47
C VAL A 476 1.12 16.33 -12.25
N ASP A 477 -0.04 15.67 -12.23
CA ASP A 477 -1.32 16.27 -11.89
C ASP A 477 -1.52 16.51 -10.38
N GLY A 478 -0.63 16.02 -9.51
CA GLY A 478 -0.75 16.20 -8.06
C GLY A 478 -1.77 15.32 -7.36
N THR A 479 -2.47 14.46 -8.09
CA THR A 479 -3.56 13.61 -7.55
C THR A 479 -3.24 12.14 -7.71
N HIS A 480 -2.89 11.70 -8.92
CA HIS A 480 -2.85 10.27 -9.24
C HIS A 480 -1.50 9.66 -8.89
N PRO A 481 -1.46 8.40 -8.45
CA PRO A 481 -0.22 7.62 -8.48
C PRO A 481 0.35 7.58 -9.90
N SER A 482 1.66 7.73 -10.05
CA SER A 482 2.34 7.79 -11.34
C SER A 482 2.33 6.44 -12.07
N ASP A 483 2.36 6.51 -13.39
CA ASP A 483 2.46 5.34 -14.26
C ASP A 483 3.94 5.02 -14.60
N PRO A 484 4.45 3.81 -14.35
CA PRO A 484 3.80 2.71 -13.63
C PRO A 484 4.10 2.71 -12.13
N LEU A 485 5.04 3.53 -11.66
CA LEU A 485 5.67 3.38 -10.33
C LEU A 485 4.68 3.47 -9.17
N GLY A 486 3.93 4.57 -9.09
CA GLY A 486 2.94 4.76 -8.02
C GLY A 486 1.77 3.79 -8.13
N ARG A 487 1.28 3.54 -9.35
CA ARG A 487 0.16 2.61 -9.58
C ARG A 487 0.49 1.18 -9.20
N ILE A 488 1.69 0.70 -9.54
CA ILE A 488 2.16 -0.64 -9.13
C ILE A 488 2.27 -0.72 -7.62
N LYS A 489 2.76 0.34 -6.93
CA LYS A 489 2.82 0.36 -5.46
C LYS A 489 1.44 0.13 -4.84
N VAL A 490 0.43 0.92 -5.23
CA VAL A 490 -0.96 0.75 -4.76
C VAL A 490 -1.46 -0.67 -5.06
N SER A 491 -1.22 -1.16 -6.27
CA SER A 491 -1.70 -2.47 -6.72
C SER A 491 -1.08 -3.64 -5.98
N MET A 492 0.20 -3.54 -5.63
CA MET A 492 0.89 -4.59 -4.88
C MET A 492 0.44 -4.62 -3.42
N GLU A 493 0.20 -3.48 -2.79
CA GLU A 493 -0.37 -3.43 -1.44
C GLU A 493 -1.77 -4.04 -1.41
N LEU A 494 -2.60 -3.78 -2.43
CA LEU A 494 -3.91 -4.44 -2.57
C LEU A 494 -3.78 -5.96 -2.79
N LEU A 495 -2.89 -6.39 -3.67
CA LEU A 495 -2.66 -7.82 -3.90
C LEU A 495 -2.09 -8.50 -2.65
N ASN A 496 -1.21 -7.84 -1.90
CA ASN A 496 -0.67 -8.36 -0.65
C ASN A 496 -1.79 -8.50 0.39
N PHE A 497 -2.62 -7.47 0.55
CA PHE A 497 -3.81 -7.51 1.41
C PHE A 497 -4.71 -8.70 1.07
N LEU A 498 -5.12 -8.86 -0.19
CA LEU A 498 -6.00 -9.96 -0.59
C LEU A 498 -5.41 -11.36 -0.36
N LYS A 499 -4.08 -11.48 -0.33
CA LYS A 499 -3.39 -12.75 -0.11
C LYS A 499 -3.11 -13.05 1.37
N THR A 500 -3.24 -12.07 2.25
CA THR A 500 -2.67 -12.15 3.61
C THR A 500 -3.62 -11.72 4.72
N ASP A 501 -4.59 -10.87 4.41
CA ASP A 501 -5.69 -10.55 5.31
C ASP A 501 -6.52 -11.80 5.59
N ASP A 502 -6.93 -11.97 6.85
CA ASP A 502 -7.59 -13.17 7.32
C ASP A 502 -9.04 -13.28 6.83
N THR A 503 -9.67 -12.17 6.41
CA THR A 503 -10.98 -12.21 5.74
C THR A 503 -10.83 -12.32 4.22
N ALA A 504 -9.85 -11.65 3.61
CA ALA A 504 -9.72 -11.64 2.16
C ALA A 504 -9.12 -12.94 1.58
N SER A 505 -8.09 -13.49 2.23
CA SER A 505 -7.35 -14.65 1.73
C SER A 505 -8.19 -15.93 1.62
N LYS A 506 -9.26 -16.05 2.42
CA LYS A 506 -10.18 -17.20 2.45
C LYS A 506 -10.89 -17.45 1.12
N TRP A 507 -11.14 -16.42 0.33
CA TRP A 507 -11.83 -16.53 -0.97
C TRP A 507 -10.98 -16.05 -2.15
N PHE A 508 -9.94 -15.23 -1.92
CA PHE A 508 -9.03 -14.84 -2.99
C PHE A 508 -8.15 -16.01 -3.43
N LEU A 509 -7.64 -16.81 -2.50
CA LEU A 509 -6.74 -17.92 -2.77
C LEU A 509 -7.50 -19.19 -3.20
N ALA A 510 -6.88 -20.00 -4.05
CA ALA A 510 -7.29 -21.36 -4.31
C ALA A 510 -6.90 -22.23 -3.11
N HIS A 511 -7.90 -22.74 -2.37
CA HIS A 511 -7.72 -23.66 -1.25
C HIS A 511 -7.95 -25.11 -1.66
#